data_AF-A0A3D5K637-F1
#
_entry.id   AF-A0A3D5K637-F1
#
_cell.length_a   1.000
_cell.length_b   1.000
_cell.length_c   1.000
_cell.angle_alpha   90.00
_cell.angle_beta   90.00
_cell.angle_gamma   90.00
#
_symmetry.space_group_name_H-M   'P 1'
#
loop_
_entity.id
_entity.type
_entity.pdbx_description
1 polymer ?
#
loop_
_entity_poly.entity_id
_entity_poly.type
_entity_poly.pdbx_seq_one_letter_code
_entity_poly.pdbx_strand_id
1 'polypeptide(L)'
;MTDAVYPTEPTLEAAAWWTRGKAAIIDALIFFAALIAPMVLTTIGFVVAWDENRDDFDFTAASVLMVIVGLGLAAAVVVWGGWLFGYRQGITGLTPGKRRLRIRLVDADTDKVPGGAKGVGRWLVPLLIGFVQGFG
;
A
#
# COMPACT_ATOMS: atom_id res chain seq x y z
N MET A 1 -50.39 9.43 -19.78
CA MET A 1 -49.35 8.56 -19.21
C MET A 1 -48.02 9.21 -19.53
N THR A 2 -47.42 9.87 -18.54
CA THR A 2 -46.10 10.50 -18.66
C THR A 2 -45.06 9.44 -18.32
N ASP A 3 -44.32 8.98 -19.31
CA ASP A 3 -43.17 8.11 -19.10
C ASP A 3 -42.15 8.87 -18.24
N ALA A 4 -41.96 8.40 -17.00
CA ALA A 4 -40.91 8.91 -16.15
C ALA A 4 -39.58 8.55 -16.80
N VAL A 5 -38.89 9.55 -17.35
CA VAL A 5 -37.49 9.43 -17.75
C VAL A 5 -36.69 9.19 -16.47
N TYR A 6 -36.41 7.93 -16.17
CA TYR A 6 -35.42 7.59 -15.16
C TYR A 6 -34.09 8.21 -15.60
N PRO A 7 -33.41 8.99 -14.74
CA PRO A 7 -32.07 9.45 -15.08
C PRO A 7 -31.22 8.22 -15.35
N THR A 8 -30.71 8.10 -16.59
CA THR A 8 -29.72 7.09 -16.93
C THR A 8 -28.56 7.25 -15.96
N GLU A 9 -28.22 6.19 -15.23
CA GLU A 9 -27.03 6.13 -14.37
C GLU A 9 -25.87 6.83 -15.10
N PRO A 10 -25.17 7.80 -14.46
CA PRO A 10 -24.11 8.53 -15.12
C PRO A 10 -23.10 7.53 -15.67
N THR A 11 -22.88 7.58 -16.99
CA THR A 11 -21.97 6.68 -17.67
C THR A 11 -20.58 6.83 -17.06
N LEU A 12 -20.00 5.72 -16.58
CA LEU A 12 -18.67 5.74 -15.98
C LEU A 12 -17.65 6.04 -17.07
N GLU A 13 -17.08 7.24 -17.03
CA GLU A 13 -15.98 7.61 -17.93
C GLU A 13 -14.65 7.09 -17.39
N ALA A 14 -13.90 6.41 -18.26
CA ALA A 14 -12.58 5.91 -17.93
C ALA A 14 -11.63 7.08 -17.61
N ALA A 15 -11.25 7.23 -16.33
CA ALA A 15 -10.29 8.26 -15.93
C ALA A 15 -8.99 8.17 -16.75
N ALA A 16 -8.45 9.31 -17.17
CA ALA A 16 -7.20 9.39 -17.90
C ALA A 16 -6.04 8.70 -17.15
N TRP A 17 -5.11 8.12 -17.90
CA TRP A 17 -3.94 7.41 -17.35
C TRP A 17 -3.19 8.23 -16.30
N TRP A 18 -2.98 9.52 -16.57
CA TRP A 18 -2.26 10.41 -15.65
C TRP A 18 -2.96 10.61 -14.31
N THR A 19 -4.30 10.69 -14.30
CA THR A 19 -5.09 10.79 -13.06
C THR A 19 -5.01 9.50 -12.25
N ARG A 20 -4.98 8.34 -12.91
CA ARG A 20 -4.75 7.04 -12.26
C ARG A 20 -3.34 6.98 -11.66
N GLY A 21 -2.32 7.46 -12.39
CA GLY A 21 -0.93 7.52 -11.95
C GLY A 21 -0.74 8.40 -10.71
N LYS A 22 -1.29 9.62 -10.71
CA LYS A 22 -1.24 10.53 -9.54
C LYS A 22 -1.89 9.92 -8.29
N ALA A 23 -3.03 9.24 -8.44
CA ALA A 23 -3.66 8.54 -7.31
C ALA A 23 -2.72 7.48 -6.73
N ALA A 24 -2.08 6.68 -7.60
CA ALA A 24 -1.14 5.65 -7.18
C ALA A 24 0.11 6.23 -6.50
N ILE A 25 0.63 7.37 -6.97
CA ILE A 25 1.77 8.06 -6.33
C ILE A 25 1.39 8.52 -4.91
N ILE A 26 0.21 9.13 -4.72
CA ILE A 26 -0.25 9.55 -3.39
C ILE A 26 -0.35 8.34 -2.46
N ASP A 27 -0.94 7.25 -2.95
CA ASP A 27 -1.09 6.02 -2.16
C ASP A 27 0.28 5.42 -1.80
N ALA A 28 1.23 5.40 -2.74
CA ALA A 28 2.59 4.92 -2.52
C ALA A 28 3.34 5.78 -1.49
N LEU A 29 3.24 7.11 -1.58
CA LEU A 29 3.86 8.03 -0.63
C LEU A 29 3.35 7.81 0.80
N ILE A 30 2.05 7.56 0.97
CA ILE A 30 1.47 7.25 2.29
C ILE A 30 2.06 5.95 2.85
N PHE A 31 2.17 4.92 2.00
CA PHE A 31 2.73 3.64 2.39
C PHE A 31 4.21 3.76 2.79
N PHE A 32 5.04 4.40 1.94
CA PHE A 32 6.46 4.57 2.22
C PHE A 32 6.70 5.48 3.43
N ALA A 33 5.91 6.54 3.60
CA ALA A 33 6.00 7.40 4.79
C ALA A 33 5.78 6.61 6.08
N ALA A 34 4.81 5.69 6.11
CA ALA A 34 4.57 4.81 7.25
C ALA A 34 5.73 3.83 7.50
N LEU A 35 6.47 3.46 6.44
CA LEU A 35 7.60 2.53 6.53
C LEU A 35 8.89 3.19 7.06
N ILE A 36 9.03 4.52 6.99
CA ILE A 36 10.27 5.22 7.38
C ILE A 36 10.60 4.97 8.85
N ALA A 37 9.67 5.22 9.77
CA ALA A 37 9.91 5.09 11.20
C ALA A 37 10.42 3.69 11.63
N PRO A 38 9.77 2.58 11.23
CA PRO A 38 10.26 1.24 11.59
C PRO A 38 11.60 0.90 10.94
N MET A 39 11.85 1.35 9.71
CA MET A 39 13.15 1.15 9.06
C MET A 39 14.27 1.92 9.79
N VAL A 40 14.03 3.17 10.17
CA VAL A 40 14.98 3.98 10.95
C VAL A 40 15.28 3.31 12.28
N LEU A 41 14.26 2.84 13.01
CA LEU A 41 14.46 2.13 14.28
C LEU A 41 15.29 0.85 14.10
N THR A 42 15.00 0.09 13.05
CA THR A 42 15.76 -1.13 12.71
C THR A 42 17.23 -0.79 12.43
N THR A 43 17.49 0.22 11.60
CA THR A 43 18.84 0.70 11.30
C THR A 43 19.57 1.17 12.55
N ILE A 44 18.91 1.91 13.45
CA ILE A 44 19.49 2.33 14.73
C ILE A 44 19.90 1.11 15.55
N GLY A 45 19.06 0.06 15.60
CA GLY A 45 19.40 -1.19 16.29
C GLY A 45 20.70 -1.83 15.77
N PHE A 46 20.89 -1.87 14.45
CA PHE A 46 22.14 -2.34 13.85
C PHE A 46 23.32 -1.41 14.12
N VAL A 47 23.14 -0.10 14.01
CA VAL A 47 24.20 0.89 14.30
C VAL A 47 24.66 0.80 15.75
N VAL A 48 23.73 0.62 16.70
CA VAL A 48 24.06 0.45 18.12
C VAL A 48 24.76 -0.90 18.40
N ALA A 49 24.47 -1.93 17.61
CA ALA A 49 25.13 -3.23 17.73
C ALA A 49 26.52 -3.27 17.07
N TRP A 50 26.89 -2.27 16.27
CA TRP A 50 28.17 -2.27 15.56
C TRP A 50 29.34 -1.94 16.50
N ASP A 51 30.30 -2.86 16.64
CA ASP A 51 31.54 -2.63 17.39
C ASP A 51 32.70 -2.32 16.43
N GLU A 52 33.07 -1.04 16.36
CA GLU A 52 34.16 -0.56 15.50
C GLU A 52 35.52 -1.18 15.84
N ASN A 53 35.74 -1.67 17.07
CA ASN A 53 37.02 -2.25 17.46
C ASN A 53 37.19 -3.69 16.95
N ARG A 54 36.07 -4.39 16.75
CA ARG A 54 36.03 -5.78 16.29
C ARG A 54 35.62 -5.92 14.83
N ASP A 55 35.14 -4.83 14.23
CA ASP A 55 34.57 -4.82 12.87
C ASP A 55 33.44 -5.87 12.73
N ASP A 56 32.64 -6.01 13.80
CA ASP A 56 31.59 -7.03 13.92
C ASP A 56 30.41 -6.51 14.76
N PHE A 57 29.29 -7.24 14.73
CA PHE A 57 28.10 -6.92 15.51
C PHE A 57 28.13 -7.58 16.91
N ASP A 58 28.10 -6.76 17.97
CA ASP A 58 27.88 -7.20 19.34
C ASP A 58 26.45 -6.83 19.78
N PHE A 59 25.53 -7.78 19.62
CA PHE A 59 24.11 -7.60 19.91
C PHE A 59 23.81 -7.69 21.41
N THR A 60 23.62 -6.54 22.04
CA THR A 60 23.05 -6.44 23.39
C THR A 60 21.53 -6.69 23.39
N ALA A 61 20.96 -6.99 24.57
CA ALA A 61 19.50 -7.12 24.71
C ALA A 61 18.73 -5.88 24.21
N ALA A 62 19.31 -4.68 24.37
CA ALA A 62 18.70 -3.44 23.91
C ALA A 62 18.70 -3.30 22.38
N SER A 63 19.81 -3.58 21.70
CA SER A 63 19.88 -3.50 20.24
C SER A 63 19.05 -4.58 19.57
N VAL A 64 19.04 -5.81 20.13
CA VAL A 64 18.14 -6.89 19.70
C VAL A 64 16.67 -6.45 19.79
N LEU A 65 16.26 -5.85 20.91
CA LEU A 65 14.90 -5.37 21.08
C LEU A 65 14.54 -4.31 20.03
N MET A 66 15.43 -3.35 19.76
CA MET A 66 15.20 -2.33 18.73
C MET A 66 15.00 -2.94 17.35
N VAL A 67 15.84 -3.90 16.95
CA VAL A 67 15.71 -4.60 15.67
C VAL A 67 14.39 -5.37 15.59
N ILE A 68 14.05 -6.15 16.61
CA ILE A 68 12.80 -6.94 16.62
C ILE A 68 11.57 -6.02 16.56
N VAL A 69 11.55 -4.94 17.35
CA VAL A 69 10.44 -3.99 17.35
C VAL A 69 10.36 -3.26 16.00
N GLY A 70 11.49 -2.82 15.44
CA GLY A 70 11.55 -2.19 14.13
C GLY A 70 11.00 -3.09 13.02
N LEU A 71 11.46 -4.34 12.96
CA LEU A 71 10.97 -5.33 11.99
C LEU A 71 9.50 -5.68 12.21
N GLY A 72 9.07 -5.83 13.46
CA GLY A 72 7.67 -6.09 13.80
C GLY A 72 6.74 -4.95 13.36
N LEU A 73 7.16 -3.71 13.58
CA LEU A 73 6.42 -2.53 13.11
C LEU A 73 6.43 -2.41 11.58
N ALA A 74 7.54 -2.72 10.91
CA ALA A 74 7.59 -2.77 9.44
C ALA A 74 6.60 -3.81 8.89
N ALA A 75 6.57 -5.01 9.47
CA ALA A 75 5.60 -6.04 9.11
C ALA A 75 4.15 -5.58 9.35
N ALA A 76 3.88 -4.90 10.47
CA ALA A 76 2.57 -4.33 10.75
C ALA A 76 2.15 -3.29 9.71
N VAL A 77 3.07 -2.44 9.23
CA VAL A 77 2.81 -1.48 8.13
C VAL A 77 2.48 -2.20 6.82
N VAL A 78 3.18 -3.30 6.51
CA VAL A 78 2.87 -4.11 5.31
C VAL A 78 1.47 -4.72 5.41
N VAL A 79 1.11 -5.31 6.55
CA VAL A 79 -0.23 -5.86 6.78
C VAL A 79 -1.30 -4.78 6.68
N TRP A 80 -1.06 -3.63 7.31
CA TRP A 80 -1.95 -2.47 7.22
C TRP A 80 -2.09 -1.96 5.78
N GLY A 81 -1.00 -1.90 5.02
CA GLY A 81 -1.00 -1.53 3.61
C GLY A 81 -1.81 -2.49 2.75
N GLY A 82 -1.65 -3.80 2.95
CA GLY A 82 -2.44 -4.82 2.25
C GLY A 82 -3.93 -4.77 2.58
N TRP A 83 -4.27 -4.46 3.83
CA TRP A 83 -5.65 -4.23 4.23
C TRP A 83 -6.22 -2.94 3.61
N LEU A 84 -5.49 -1.82 3.65
CA LEU A 84 -6.00 -0.52 3.20
C LEU A 84 -6.04 -0.41 1.67
N PHE A 85 -4.92 -0.70 1.01
CA PHE A 85 -4.76 -0.54 -0.44
C PHE A 85 -5.18 -1.79 -1.22
N GLY A 86 -5.22 -2.97 -0.59
CA GLY A 86 -5.74 -4.20 -1.21
C GLY A 86 -7.22 -4.41 -0.89
N TYR A 87 -7.51 -4.85 0.34
CA TYR A 87 -8.85 -5.30 0.73
C TYR A 87 -9.90 -4.18 0.73
N ARG A 88 -9.64 -3.08 1.45
CA ARG A 88 -10.55 -1.92 1.55
C ARG A 88 -10.74 -1.24 0.20
N GLN A 89 -9.69 -1.13 -0.60
CA GLN A 89 -9.82 -0.63 -1.98
C GLN A 89 -10.69 -1.55 -2.83
N GLY A 90 -10.55 -2.87 -2.70
CA GLY A 90 -11.37 -3.85 -3.42
C GLY A 90 -12.86 -3.74 -3.09
N ILE A 91 -13.21 -3.48 -1.82
CA ILE A 91 -14.60 -3.35 -1.38
C ILE A 91 -15.20 -1.98 -1.69
N THR A 92 -14.43 -0.91 -1.50
CA THR A 92 -14.97 0.46 -1.60
C THR A 92 -14.71 1.11 -2.96
N GLY A 93 -13.80 0.54 -3.74
CA GLY A 93 -13.25 1.16 -4.93
C GLY A 93 -12.36 2.38 -4.66
N LEU A 94 -12.11 2.72 -3.39
CA LEU A 94 -11.48 3.98 -2.99
C LEU A 94 -10.17 3.74 -2.23
N THR A 95 -9.23 4.65 -2.46
CA THR A 95 -8.02 4.87 -1.66
C THR A 95 -7.88 6.37 -1.38
N PRO A 96 -7.03 6.79 -0.43
CA PRO A 96 -6.80 8.21 -0.18
C PRO A 96 -6.50 9.03 -1.45
N GLY A 97 -5.61 8.54 -2.32
CA GLY A 97 -5.29 9.19 -3.60
C GLY A 97 -6.47 9.26 -4.55
N LYS A 98 -7.23 8.16 -4.69
CA LYS A 98 -8.43 8.10 -5.54
C LYS A 98 -9.54 9.00 -5.04
N ARG A 99 -9.76 9.07 -3.73
CA ARG A 99 -10.72 9.98 -3.10
C ARG A 99 -10.36 11.44 -3.37
N ARG A 100 -9.07 11.78 -3.29
CA ARG A 100 -8.57 13.14 -3.58
C ARG A 100 -8.79 13.55 -5.04
N LEU A 101 -8.67 12.60 -5.97
CA LEU A 101 -8.86 12.83 -7.41
C LEU A 101 -10.28 12.50 -7.91
N ARG A 102 -11.22 12.20 -7.01
CA ARG A 102 -12.62 11.87 -7.31
C ARG A 102 -12.81 10.73 -8.33
N ILE A 103 -11.91 9.75 -8.32
CA ILE A 103 -12.00 8.54 -9.14
C ILE A 103 -12.31 7.31 -8.27
N ARG A 104 -12.87 6.27 -8.88
CA ARG A 104 -13.18 4.99 -8.20
C ARG A 104 -12.69 3.81 -9.03
N LEU A 105 -12.28 2.73 -8.36
CA LEU A 105 -12.03 1.44 -8.98
C LEU A 105 -13.33 0.68 -9.15
N VAL A 106 -13.62 0.30 -10.38
CA VAL A 106 -14.70 -0.61 -10.75
C VAL A 106 -14.14 -1.74 -11.62
N ASP A 107 -14.85 -2.85 -11.63
CA ASP A 107 -14.66 -3.99 -12.51
C ASP A 107 -15.20 -3.63 -13.90
N ALA A 108 -14.45 -3.96 -14.96
CA ALA A 108 -14.73 -3.48 -16.32
C ALA A 108 -15.96 -4.16 -16.95
N ASP A 109 -16.34 -5.34 -16.47
CA ASP A 109 -17.45 -6.11 -17.02
C ASP A 109 -18.77 -5.80 -16.30
N THR A 110 -18.67 -5.40 -15.03
CA THR A 110 -19.83 -5.28 -14.14
C THR A 110 -20.08 -3.87 -13.62
N ASP A 111 -19.16 -2.93 -13.86
CA ASP A 111 -19.16 -1.56 -13.32
C ASP A 111 -19.27 -1.48 -11.78
N LYS A 112 -19.09 -2.62 -11.10
CA LYS A 112 -19.17 -2.75 -9.64
C LYS A 112 -17.79 -2.80 -9.04
N VAL A 113 -17.70 -2.58 -7.73
CA VAL A 113 -16.46 -2.76 -7.00
C VAL A 113 -15.97 -4.22 -7.13
N PRO A 114 -14.67 -4.46 -7.43
CA PRO A 114 -14.17 -5.79 -7.77
C PRO A 114 -14.14 -6.79 -6.59
N GLY A 115 -14.34 -6.30 -5.35
CA GLY A 115 -14.37 -7.12 -4.14
C GLY A 115 -13.00 -7.22 -3.46
N GLY A 116 -13.02 -7.50 -2.15
CA GLY A 116 -11.83 -7.46 -1.30
C GLY A 116 -10.74 -8.45 -1.73
N ALA A 117 -11.10 -9.69 -2.07
CA ALA A 117 -10.13 -10.73 -2.47
C ALA A 117 -9.39 -10.37 -3.77
N LYS A 118 -10.12 -9.94 -4.81
CA LYS A 118 -9.50 -9.44 -6.06
C LYS A 118 -8.64 -8.19 -5.79
N GLY A 119 -9.08 -7.31 -4.89
CA GLY A 119 -8.33 -6.13 -4.45
C GLY A 119 -6.99 -6.46 -3.79
N VAL A 120 -6.96 -7.44 -2.88
CA VAL A 120 -5.72 -7.93 -2.26
C VAL A 120 -4.78 -8.54 -3.30
N GLY A 121 -5.29 -9.41 -4.18
CA GLY A 121 -4.49 -10.00 -5.26
C GLY A 121 -3.83 -8.93 -6.12
N ARG A 122 -4.59 -7.89 -6.51
CA ARG A 122 -4.07 -6.76 -7.30
C ARG A 122 -2.96 -5.96 -6.60
N TRP A 123 -2.99 -5.89 -5.27
CA TRP A 123 -1.97 -5.18 -4.49
C TRP A 123 -0.74 -6.07 -4.22
N LEU A 124 -0.97 -7.35 -3.92
CA LEU A 124 0.07 -8.29 -3.49
C LEU A 124 0.87 -8.86 -4.67
N VAL A 125 0.24 -9.13 -5.81
CA VAL A 125 0.90 -9.74 -6.98
C VAL A 125 2.06 -8.88 -7.51
N PRO A 126 1.90 -7.56 -7.74
CA PRO A 126 3.02 -6.73 -8.16
C PRO A 126 4.13 -6.62 -7.12
N LEU A 127 3.79 -6.65 -5.82
CA LEU A 127 4.78 -6.66 -4.75
C LEU A 127 5.59 -7.96 -4.78
N LEU A 128 4.94 -9.12 -4.91
CA LEU A 128 5.65 -10.40 -4.97
C LEU A 128 6.49 -10.54 -6.25
N ILE A 129 5.92 -10.21 -7.41
CA ILE A 129 6.64 -10.29 -8.69
C ILE A 129 7.77 -9.26 -8.74
N GLY A 130 7.53 -8.02 -8.33
CA GLY A 130 8.54 -6.96 -8.28
C GLY A 130 9.64 -7.25 -7.25
N PHE A 131 9.33 -7.93 -6.14
CA PHE A 131 10.32 -8.38 -5.18
C PHE A 131 11.20 -9.52 -5.75
N VAL A 132 10.60 -10.44 -6.53
CA VAL A 132 11.33 -11.53 -7.20
C VAL A 132 12.21 -11.02 -8.35
N GLN A 133 11.76 -10.00 -9.08
CA GLN A 133 12.53 -9.45 -10.21
C GLN A 133 13.56 -8.39 -9.80
N GLY A 134 13.59 -8.00 -8.51
CA GLY A 134 14.36 -6.86 -8.03
C GLY A 134 13.82 -5.55 -8.59
N PHE A 135 14.03 -4.45 -7.90
CA PHE A 135 13.92 -3.13 -8.52
C PHE A 135 15.03 -3.02 -9.58
N GLY A 136 14.74 -3.49 -10.80
CA GLY A 136 15.56 -3.32 -11.98
C GLY A 136 15.33 -1.95 -12.62
#